data_AF-A0A9D5PH32-F1
#
_entry.id   AF-A0A9D5PH32-F1
#
_cell.length_a   1.000
_cell.length_b   1.000
_cell.length_c   1.000
_cell.angle_alpha   90.00
_cell.angle_beta   90.00
_cell.angle_gamma   90.00
#
_symmetry.space_group_name_H-M   'P 1'
#
loop_
_entity.id
_entity.type
_entity.pdbx_description
1 polymer ?
#
loop_
_entity_poly.entity_id
_entity_poly.type
_entity_poly.pdbx_seq_one_letter_code
_entity_poly.pdbx_strand_id
1 'polypeptide(L)'
;MKKIVFFAVAVLAASGAMAEVVTLDKPGDWAKSSSLKFSENGIMEFSGGRRSDVFSTPFKLKAGKKYIFSAEFRSKPGTPAGVAYIGNWSISAKGKRILPENIKVVSNTNTTLLEAAEKNTVKVVIAKPAGWRDNVAKRHWNLVMNTQDDFSDLPNMTYFKIKDAQVDGDKVVLTLGKKLNKTYPAGTRVRIHVSSTGMYGGLSNKKPAEEWKKITWTVSGTAEIGTNPCDKWWPGATQGAIRIIGNYKAQKDVVLQVRNVTMEVVDNK
;
A
#
# COMPACT_ATOMS: atom_id res chain seq x y z
N MET A 1 -16.79 -17.89 -18.72
CA MET A 1 -17.40 -16.69 -18.12
C MET A 1 -17.47 -16.87 -16.61
N LYS A 2 -16.72 -16.09 -15.83
CA LYS A 2 -16.72 -16.21 -14.35
C LYS A 2 -17.92 -15.44 -13.80
N LYS A 3 -18.83 -16.18 -13.14
CA LYS A 3 -19.97 -15.61 -12.41
C LYS A 3 -19.44 -14.72 -11.28
N ILE A 4 -19.80 -13.44 -11.31
CA ILE A 4 -19.63 -12.51 -10.20
C ILE A 4 -20.70 -12.90 -9.17
N VAL A 5 -20.27 -13.39 -8.00
CA VAL A 5 -21.17 -13.72 -6.89
C VAL A 5 -21.45 -12.42 -6.13
N PHE A 6 -22.73 -12.08 -6.00
CA PHE A 6 -23.20 -10.95 -5.18
C PHE A 6 -23.13 -11.34 -3.69
N PHE A 7 -22.64 -10.41 -2.87
CA PHE A 7 -22.51 -10.57 -1.41
C PHE A 7 -23.89 -10.62 -0.73
N ALA A 8 -24.00 -11.43 0.33
CA ALA A 8 -25.14 -11.37 1.25
C ALA A 8 -24.99 -10.15 2.17
N VAL A 9 -25.94 -9.21 2.06
CA VAL A 9 -26.03 -8.01 2.88
C VAL A 9 -26.98 -8.31 4.05
N ALA A 10 -26.51 -8.21 5.29
CA ALA A 10 -27.40 -8.16 6.45
C ALA A 10 -27.75 -6.69 6.72
N VAL A 11 -28.99 -6.30 6.40
CA VAL A 11 -29.50 -4.94 6.64
C VAL A 11 -30.24 -4.95 7.98
N LEU A 12 -29.66 -4.35 9.02
CA LEU A 12 -30.37 -4.03 10.25
C LEU A 12 -31.01 -2.64 10.09
N ALA A 13 -32.31 -2.63 9.81
CA ALA A 13 -33.07 -1.40 9.62
C ALA A 13 -33.47 -0.77 10.95
N ALA A 14 -32.83 0.34 11.30
CA ALA A 14 -33.36 1.36 12.18
C ALA A 14 -33.10 2.74 11.54
N SER A 15 -34.12 3.58 11.51
CA SER A 15 -34.19 4.84 10.78
C SER A 15 -33.06 5.82 11.10
N GLY A 16 -32.29 6.19 10.07
CA GLY A 16 -31.24 7.22 10.11
C GLY A 16 -29.97 6.73 9.41
N ALA A 17 -29.69 7.22 8.19
CA ALA A 17 -28.49 6.92 7.38
C ALA A 17 -27.91 5.51 7.60
N MET A 18 -28.52 4.48 6.99
CA MET A 18 -28.08 3.11 7.23
C MET A 18 -26.62 2.90 6.81
N ALA A 19 -25.78 2.67 7.81
CA ALA A 19 -24.40 2.26 7.61
C ALA A 19 -24.38 0.86 6.96
N GLU A 20 -23.70 0.74 5.82
CA GLU A 20 -23.50 -0.56 5.18
C GLU A 20 -22.37 -1.27 5.92
N VAL A 21 -22.70 -2.32 6.68
CA VAL A 21 -21.73 -3.17 7.37
C VAL A 21 -21.47 -4.42 6.55
N VAL A 22 -20.20 -4.65 6.22
CA VAL A 22 -19.72 -5.84 5.51
C VAL A 22 -18.83 -6.64 6.46
N THR A 23 -19.16 -7.91 6.66
CA THR A 23 -18.33 -8.87 7.39
C THR A 23 -17.45 -9.65 6.40
N LEU A 24 -16.18 -9.90 6.78
CA LEU A 24 -15.18 -10.58 5.96
C LEU A 24 -14.65 -11.83 6.67
N ASP A 25 -15.52 -12.83 6.83
CA ASP A 25 -15.30 -14.03 7.66
C ASP A 25 -15.17 -15.33 6.86
N LYS A 26 -15.35 -15.29 5.54
CA LYS A 26 -15.32 -16.50 4.69
C LYS A 26 -14.07 -16.55 3.82
N PRO A 27 -13.60 -17.76 3.43
CA PRO A 27 -12.46 -17.91 2.53
C PRO A 27 -12.57 -17.13 1.20
N GLY A 28 -13.78 -16.95 0.67
CA GLY A 28 -14.03 -16.21 -0.57
C GLY A 28 -13.82 -14.69 -0.45
N ASP A 29 -13.78 -14.16 0.78
CA ASP A 29 -13.58 -12.73 1.06
C ASP A 29 -12.11 -12.32 0.99
N TRP A 30 -11.21 -13.29 0.86
CA TRP A 30 -9.76 -13.09 0.95
C TRP A 30 -9.03 -13.67 -0.26
N ALA A 31 -7.92 -13.04 -0.63
CA ALA A 31 -7.04 -13.58 -1.64
C ALA A 31 -6.50 -14.95 -1.20
N LYS A 32 -6.53 -15.93 -2.12
CA LYS A 32 -6.00 -17.27 -1.87
C LYS A 32 -4.55 -17.19 -1.40
N SER A 33 -4.26 -17.83 -0.28
CA SER A 33 -2.93 -17.84 0.33
C SER A 33 -2.73 -19.15 1.07
N SER A 34 -1.60 -19.83 0.84
CA SER A 34 -1.22 -21.03 1.60
C SER A 34 -0.90 -20.74 3.07
N SER A 35 -0.66 -19.47 3.38
CA SER A 35 -0.36 -18.98 4.73
C SER A 35 -1.59 -18.58 5.54
N LEU A 36 -2.80 -18.69 4.97
CA LEU A 36 -4.07 -18.40 5.62
C LEU A 36 -4.94 -19.65 5.67
N LYS A 37 -5.39 -20.02 6.87
CA LYS A 37 -6.38 -21.07 7.10
C LYS A 37 -7.59 -20.48 7.81
N PHE A 38 -8.75 -21.08 7.58
CA PHE A 38 -9.99 -20.77 8.30
C PHE A 38 -10.34 -21.96 9.17
N SER A 39 -10.59 -21.71 10.45
CA SER A 39 -11.20 -22.69 11.34
C SER A 39 -12.72 -22.70 11.16
N GLU A 40 -13.37 -23.74 11.68
CA GLU A 40 -14.83 -23.90 11.64
C GLU A 40 -15.59 -22.77 12.36
N ASN A 41 -14.97 -22.12 13.34
CA ASN A 41 -15.55 -21.00 14.09
C ASN A 41 -15.20 -19.61 13.52
N GLY A 42 -14.76 -19.52 12.26
CA GLY A 42 -14.51 -18.26 11.57
C GLY A 42 -13.23 -17.53 12.00
N ILE A 43 -12.31 -18.20 12.70
CA ILE A 43 -11.00 -17.65 13.01
C ILE A 43 -10.07 -17.86 11.80
N MET A 44 -9.48 -16.76 11.36
CA MET A 44 -8.40 -16.76 10.38
C MET A 44 -7.07 -17.01 11.09
N GLU A 45 -6.36 -18.07 10.70
CA GLU A 45 -5.01 -18.37 11.18
C GLU A 45 -3.97 -18.06 10.11
N PHE A 46 -3.09 -17.12 10.42
CA PHE A 46 -1.95 -16.73 9.60
C PHE A 46 -0.71 -17.50 10.08
N SER A 47 -0.27 -18.48 9.30
CA SER A 47 0.83 -19.40 9.62
C SER A 47 1.75 -19.60 8.41
N GLY A 48 2.77 -20.46 8.50
CA GLY A 48 3.60 -20.83 7.34
C GLY A 48 4.92 -20.07 7.16
N GLY A 49 5.45 -19.46 8.23
CA GLY A 49 6.83 -18.97 8.28
C GLY A 49 6.99 -17.47 8.52
N ARG A 50 8.07 -16.88 7.98
CA ARG A 50 8.59 -15.54 8.36
C ARG A 50 7.73 -14.34 7.92
N ARG A 51 6.64 -14.55 7.16
CA ARG A 51 5.69 -13.50 6.72
C ARG A 51 4.48 -14.12 6.01
N SER A 52 3.29 -13.76 6.43
CA SER A 52 2.02 -14.01 5.74
C SER A 52 1.45 -12.65 5.31
N ASP A 53 1.20 -12.41 4.03
CA ASP A 53 0.68 -11.12 3.53
C ASP A 53 -0.57 -11.38 2.70
N VAL A 54 -1.73 -11.12 3.31
CA VAL A 54 -3.04 -11.42 2.73
C VAL A 54 -3.86 -10.14 2.70
N PHE A 55 -4.78 -10.09 1.74
CA PHE A 55 -5.68 -8.97 1.58
C PHE A 55 -7.06 -9.48 1.20
N SER A 56 -8.07 -8.69 1.55
CA SER A 56 -9.46 -8.98 1.20
C SER A 56 -9.67 -8.87 -0.31
N THR A 57 -10.78 -9.40 -0.80
CA THR A 57 -11.32 -9.06 -2.11
C THR A 57 -11.49 -7.54 -2.19
N PRO A 58 -11.05 -6.88 -3.28
CA PRO A 58 -11.19 -5.43 -3.41
C PRO A 58 -12.65 -4.98 -3.45
N PHE A 59 -12.95 -3.88 -2.77
CA PHE A 59 -14.23 -3.18 -2.83
C PHE A 59 -14.07 -1.85 -3.55
N LYS A 60 -15.15 -1.36 -4.18
CA LYS A 60 -15.15 -0.04 -4.83
C LYS A 60 -15.23 1.08 -3.79
N LEU A 61 -14.43 2.12 -3.99
CA LEU A 61 -14.51 3.33 -3.20
C LEU A 61 -15.70 4.18 -3.69
N LYS A 62 -16.49 4.68 -2.75
CA LYS A 62 -17.63 5.56 -2.98
C LYS A 62 -17.20 6.99 -2.62
N ALA A 63 -17.47 7.93 -3.52
CA ALA A 63 -17.16 9.34 -3.28
C ALA A 63 -17.90 9.87 -2.04
N GLY A 64 -17.25 10.74 -1.27
CA GLY A 64 -17.84 11.34 -0.06
C GLY A 64 -18.14 10.37 1.08
N LYS A 65 -17.62 9.13 1.03
CA LYS A 65 -17.81 8.14 2.10
C LYS A 65 -16.57 8.01 2.98
N LYS A 66 -16.84 7.69 4.24
CA LYS A 66 -15.87 7.31 5.25
C LYS A 66 -16.00 5.81 5.51
N TYR A 67 -14.86 5.14 5.65
CA TYR A 67 -14.77 3.70 5.88
C TYR A 67 -14.21 3.44 7.27
N ILE A 68 -14.98 2.76 8.11
CA ILE A 68 -14.58 2.36 9.46
C ILE A 68 -14.34 0.86 9.43
N PHE A 69 -13.13 0.44 9.75
CA PHE A 69 -12.75 -0.97 9.77
C PHE A 69 -12.54 -1.42 11.20
N SER A 70 -12.90 -2.66 11.52
CA SER A 70 -12.51 -3.27 12.78
C SER A 70 -12.10 -4.73 12.60
N ALA A 71 -11.29 -5.21 13.53
CA ALA A 71 -10.89 -6.60 13.62
C ALA A 71 -10.52 -6.94 15.07
N GLU A 72 -10.68 -8.20 15.45
CA GLU A 72 -10.08 -8.75 16.65
C GLU A 72 -8.87 -9.61 16.28
N PHE A 73 -7.78 -9.49 17.04
CA PHE A 73 -6.55 -10.22 16.76
C PHE A 73 -5.85 -10.65 18.05
N ARG A 74 -5.04 -11.71 17.95
CA ARG A 74 -4.14 -12.19 18.99
C ARG A 74 -3.02 -13.05 18.40
N SER A 75 -1.95 -13.25 19.15
CA SER A 75 -1.06 -14.39 18.94
C SER A 75 -1.77 -15.65 19.42
N LYS A 76 -1.64 -16.77 18.71
CA LYS A 76 -2.21 -18.04 19.17
C LYS A 76 -1.55 -18.44 20.49
N PRO A 77 -2.31 -18.73 21.56
CA PRO A 77 -1.74 -19.14 22.83
C PRO A 77 -0.77 -20.32 22.67
N GLY A 78 0.38 -20.25 23.33
CA GLY A 78 1.41 -21.30 23.23
C GLY A 78 2.24 -21.25 21.95
N THR A 79 2.13 -20.20 21.15
CA THR A 79 3.02 -19.94 19.99
C THR A 79 3.84 -18.66 20.20
N PRO A 80 5.06 -18.54 19.64
CA PRO A 80 5.81 -17.31 19.77
C PRO A 80 5.08 -16.14 19.11
N ALA A 81 5.16 -14.94 19.70
CA ALA A 81 4.50 -13.76 19.17
C ALA A 81 5.26 -13.16 17.96
N GLY A 82 4.55 -12.99 16.86
CA GLY A 82 5.04 -12.36 15.63
C GLY A 82 4.70 -10.88 15.54
N VAL A 83 5.46 -10.14 14.74
CA VAL A 83 5.07 -8.77 14.40
C VAL A 83 3.94 -8.80 13.37
N ALA A 84 2.89 -8.03 13.60
CA ALA A 84 1.74 -7.89 12.72
C ALA A 84 1.57 -6.46 12.21
N TYR A 85 1.00 -6.35 11.02
CA TYR A 85 0.54 -5.11 10.42
C TYR A 85 -0.89 -5.28 9.89
N ILE A 86 -1.78 -4.33 10.19
CA ILE A 86 -3.18 -4.36 9.75
C ILE A 86 -3.53 -2.97 9.23
N GLY A 87 -4.12 -2.93 8.04
CA GLY A 87 -4.60 -1.70 7.42
C GLY A 87 -5.17 -1.98 6.05
N ASN A 88 -4.78 -1.19 5.04
CA ASN A 88 -5.45 -1.21 3.74
C ASN A 88 -4.48 -1.18 2.56
N TRP A 89 -4.99 -1.53 1.40
CA TRP A 89 -4.43 -1.17 0.10
C TRP A 89 -5.30 -0.11 -0.56
N SER A 90 -4.63 0.91 -1.12
CA SER A 90 -5.21 1.75 -2.17
C SER A 90 -4.98 1.08 -3.54
N ILE A 91 -6.03 0.90 -4.33
CA ILE A 91 -5.99 0.17 -5.60
C ILE A 91 -6.54 1.07 -6.72
N SER A 92 -5.77 1.20 -7.78
CA SER A 92 -6.13 1.98 -8.98
C SER A 92 -7.24 1.31 -9.79
N ALA A 93 -7.86 2.05 -10.71
CA ALA A 93 -8.91 1.53 -11.61
C ALA A 93 -8.50 0.29 -12.42
N LYS A 94 -7.19 0.12 -12.67
CA LYS A 94 -6.63 -1.02 -13.40
C LYS A 94 -6.33 -2.23 -12.48
N GLY A 95 -6.81 -2.21 -11.24
CA GLY A 95 -6.57 -3.27 -10.25
C GLY A 95 -5.11 -3.32 -9.72
N LYS A 96 -4.30 -2.29 -10.00
CA LYS A 96 -2.93 -2.21 -9.49
C LYS A 96 -2.92 -1.56 -8.11
N ARG A 97 -2.27 -2.22 -7.15
CA ARG A 97 -1.93 -1.62 -5.84
C ARG A 97 -1.08 -0.39 -6.06
N ILE A 98 -1.46 0.70 -5.40
CA ILE A 98 -0.68 1.92 -5.31
C ILE A 98 0.28 1.73 -4.13
N LEU A 99 1.57 1.98 -4.36
CA LEU A 99 2.64 1.91 -3.37
C LEU A 99 3.14 3.32 -3.05
N PRO A 100 3.85 3.54 -1.92
CA PRO A 100 4.36 4.86 -1.55
C PRO A 100 5.22 5.50 -2.64
N GLU A 101 6.08 4.73 -3.30
CA GLU A 101 6.88 5.20 -4.44
C GLU A 101 6.07 5.72 -5.63
N ASN A 102 4.76 5.43 -5.71
CA ASN A 102 3.90 5.93 -6.79
C ASN A 102 3.32 7.32 -6.51
N ILE A 103 3.37 7.80 -5.26
CA ILE A 103 2.68 9.03 -4.83
C ILE A 103 3.54 9.95 -3.97
N LYS A 104 4.56 9.41 -3.30
CA LYS A 104 5.31 10.11 -2.26
C LYS A 104 6.50 10.85 -2.85
N VAL A 105 6.19 12.06 -3.29
CA VAL A 105 7.14 13.03 -3.85
C VAL A 105 8.17 13.46 -2.81
N VAL A 106 9.42 13.57 -3.21
CA VAL A 106 10.45 14.30 -2.47
C VAL A 106 10.42 15.75 -2.93
N SER A 107 10.20 16.68 -2.00
CA SER A 107 10.06 18.11 -2.29
C SER A 107 11.26 18.66 -3.07
N ASN A 108 10.99 19.57 -4.01
CA ASN A 108 11.99 20.27 -4.83
C ASN A 108 12.86 19.35 -5.69
N THR A 109 12.33 18.20 -6.14
CA THR A 109 13.06 17.24 -6.99
C THR A 109 12.58 17.12 -8.43
N ASN A 110 11.65 17.98 -8.86
CA ASN A 110 11.28 18.13 -10.26
C ASN A 110 12.51 18.54 -11.08
N THR A 111 12.82 17.76 -12.11
CA THR A 111 13.99 18.00 -12.97
C THR A 111 13.79 17.31 -14.32
N THR A 112 14.83 17.23 -15.14
CA THR A 112 14.82 16.58 -16.46
C THR A 112 15.98 15.61 -16.63
N LEU A 113 15.80 14.66 -17.54
CA LEU A 113 16.93 13.96 -18.15
C LEU A 113 17.77 14.96 -18.96
N LEU A 114 19.09 14.96 -18.78
CA LEU A 114 20.01 15.80 -19.55
C LEU A 114 20.35 15.18 -20.92
N GLU A 115 20.24 13.86 -21.02
CA GLU A 115 20.57 13.09 -22.22
C GLU A 115 19.47 12.04 -22.45
N ALA A 116 19.39 11.49 -23.67
CA ALA A 116 18.49 10.38 -23.93
C ALA A 116 18.89 9.17 -23.10
N ALA A 117 17.92 8.54 -22.46
CA ALA A 117 18.12 7.35 -21.65
C ALA A 117 17.59 6.13 -22.42
N GLU A 118 18.51 5.38 -23.02
CA GLU A 118 18.16 4.26 -23.90
C GLU A 118 17.54 3.07 -23.16
N LYS A 119 16.67 2.34 -23.87
CA LYS A 119 16.16 1.05 -23.40
C LYS A 119 17.32 0.15 -22.99
N ASN A 120 17.11 -0.66 -21.95
CA ASN A 120 18.09 -1.59 -21.40
C ASN A 120 19.29 -0.95 -20.66
N THR A 121 19.40 0.38 -20.56
CA THR A 121 20.41 1.02 -19.71
C THR A 121 20.04 0.97 -18.23
N VAL A 122 21.04 1.08 -17.36
CA VAL A 122 20.87 1.32 -15.92
C VAL A 122 21.42 2.68 -15.48
N LYS A 123 22.13 3.40 -16.36
CA LYS A 123 22.67 4.72 -16.04
C LYS A 123 21.84 5.79 -16.74
N VAL A 124 21.46 6.82 -15.99
CA VAL A 124 20.74 7.99 -16.51
C VAL A 124 21.33 9.26 -15.91
N VAL A 125 21.31 10.34 -16.67
CA VAL A 125 21.86 11.63 -16.25
C VAL A 125 20.72 12.62 -16.09
N ILE A 126 20.62 13.25 -14.93
CA ILE A 126 19.60 14.27 -14.63
C ILE A 126 20.26 15.60 -14.27
N ALA A 127 19.54 16.70 -14.49
CA ALA A 127 19.92 17.98 -13.88
C ALA A 127 19.76 17.86 -12.36
N LYS A 128 20.74 18.35 -11.60
CA LYS A 128 20.73 18.28 -10.14
C LYS A 128 19.57 19.13 -9.60
N PRO A 129 18.54 18.51 -8.98
CA PRO A 129 17.44 19.29 -8.44
C PRO A 129 17.85 20.05 -7.18
N ALA A 130 17.19 21.17 -6.90
CA ALA A 130 17.42 21.97 -5.69
C ALA A 130 17.22 21.17 -4.38
N GLY A 131 16.30 20.20 -4.38
CA GLY A 131 16.03 19.30 -3.27
C GLY A 131 16.96 18.09 -3.17
N TRP A 132 18.03 18.02 -3.95
CA TRP A 132 18.96 16.89 -3.94
C TRP A 132 19.60 16.69 -2.57
N ARG A 133 19.82 15.42 -2.20
CA ARG A 133 20.50 15.02 -0.95
C ARG A 133 21.35 13.80 -1.19
N ASP A 134 22.48 13.74 -0.50
CA ASP A 134 23.39 12.60 -0.56
C ASP A 134 22.80 11.33 0.08
N ASN A 135 23.51 10.21 -0.09
CA ASN A 135 23.17 8.88 0.42
C ASN A 135 21.86 8.29 -0.14
N VAL A 136 21.59 8.50 -1.43
CA VAL A 136 20.36 8.08 -2.12
C VAL A 136 19.96 6.61 -1.85
N ALA A 137 20.95 5.70 -1.76
CA ALA A 137 20.71 4.28 -1.52
C ALA A 137 20.02 4.02 -0.16
N LYS A 138 20.40 4.78 0.87
CA LYS A 138 19.81 4.71 2.22
C LYS A 138 18.46 5.42 2.31
N ARG A 139 18.13 6.28 1.34
CA ARG A 139 16.89 7.06 1.32
C ARG A 139 15.72 6.35 0.66
N HIS A 140 15.91 5.15 0.10
CA HIS A 140 14.88 4.42 -0.63
C HIS A 140 14.25 5.24 -1.77
N TRP A 141 15.07 6.06 -2.42
CA TRP A 141 14.65 6.92 -3.52
C TRP A 141 14.42 6.15 -4.81
N ASN A 142 13.48 6.65 -5.60
CA ASN A 142 13.11 6.16 -6.90
C ASN A 142 13.08 7.34 -7.87
N LEU A 143 13.62 7.13 -9.07
CA LEU A 143 13.44 8.04 -10.19
C LEU A 143 12.10 7.72 -10.86
N VAL A 144 11.24 8.71 -10.97
CA VAL A 144 9.94 8.62 -11.64
C VAL A 144 10.00 9.37 -12.96
N MET A 145 9.51 8.74 -14.02
CA MET A 145 9.56 9.27 -15.38
C MET A 145 8.24 9.91 -15.80
N ASN A 146 8.31 10.86 -16.74
CA ASN A 146 7.17 11.55 -17.34
C ASN A 146 6.28 12.26 -16.32
N THR A 147 6.89 12.97 -15.37
CA THR A 147 6.16 13.68 -14.31
C THR A 147 5.55 14.98 -14.80
N GLN A 148 4.46 15.42 -14.17
CA GLN A 148 3.79 16.69 -14.47
C GLN A 148 3.88 17.65 -13.30
N ASP A 149 4.10 18.95 -13.56
CA ASP A 149 4.31 19.95 -12.49
C ASP A 149 3.09 20.14 -11.58
N ASP A 150 1.89 19.85 -12.09
CA ASP A 150 0.61 19.86 -11.38
C ASP A 150 0.30 18.53 -10.65
N PHE A 151 1.20 17.55 -10.72
CA PHE A 151 1.04 16.21 -10.14
C PHE A 151 -0.13 15.38 -10.70
N SER A 152 -0.67 15.76 -11.86
CA SER A 152 -1.68 14.96 -12.57
C SER A 152 -1.18 13.57 -13.00
N ASP A 153 0.14 13.33 -12.94
CA ASP A 153 0.76 12.04 -13.18
C ASP A 153 0.58 11.02 -12.04
N LEU A 154 0.09 11.45 -10.87
CA LEU A 154 -0.08 10.57 -9.72
C LEU A 154 -1.38 9.73 -9.81
N PRO A 155 -1.33 8.43 -9.45
CA PRO A 155 -0.17 7.66 -9.03
C PRO A 155 0.68 7.27 -10.24
N ASN A 156 1.98 7.56 -10.17
CA ASN A 156 2.89 7.27 -11.28
C ASN A 156 3.54 5.89 -11.10
N MET A 157 3.20 4.98 -12.02
CA MET A 157 3.66 3.59 -12.00
C MET A 157 4.99 3.40 -12.76
N THR A 158 5.54 4.46 -13.35
CA THR A 158 6.76 4.45 -14.16
C THR A 158 7.94 4.92 -13.32
N TYR A 159 8.46 4.02 -12.47
CA TYR A 159 9.52 4.35 -11.53
C TYR A 159 10.66 3.32 -11.54
N PHE A 160 11.84 3.76 -11.13
CA PHE A 160 13.05 2.96 -11.03
C PHE A 160 13.78 3.26 -9.72
N LYS A 161 14.01 2.23 -8.90
CA LYS A 161 14.78 2.38 -7.66
C LYS A 161 16.19 2.89 -7.98
N ILE A 162 16.65 3.90 -7.25
CA ILE A 162 18.02 4.41 -7.37
C ILE A 162 18.92 3.59 -6.44
N LYS A 163 19.99 3.00 -7.00
CA LYS A 163 21.00 2.24 -6.25
C LYS A 163 22.18 3.11 -5.85
N ASP A 164 22.57 4.03 -6.72
CA ASP A 164 23.71 4.90 -6.49
C ASP A 164 23.56 6.21 -7.28
N ALA A 165 24.30 7.23 -6.88
CA ALA A 165 24.33 8.52 -7.55
C ALA A 165 25.70 9.17 -7.42
N GLN A 166 26.20 9.71 -8.54
CA GLN A 166 27.41 10.52 -8.60
C GLN A 166 27.03 11.93 -8.99
N VAL A 167 27.42 12.90 -8.17
CA VAL A 167 27.16 14.33 -8.43
C VAL A 167 28.39 14.92 -9.12
N ASP A 168 28.16 15.61 -10.23
CA ASP A 168 29.19 16.33 -11.00
C ASP A 168 28.63 17.73 -11.34
N GLY A 169 29.00 18.72 -10.53
CA GLY A 169 28.47 20.09 -10.62
C GLY A 169 26.94 20.13 -10.56
N ASP A 170 26.33 20.48 -11.68
CA ASP A 170 24.87 20.61 -11.85
C ASP A 170 24.21 19.36 -12.47
N LYS A 171 24.96 18.26 -12.56
CA LYS A 171 24.49 16.98 -13.08
C LYS A 171 24.54 15.92 -11.98
N VAL A 172 23.62 14.97 -12.08
CA VAL A 172 23.65 13.75 -11.28
C VAL A 172 23.54 12.55 -12.19
N VAL A 173 24.55 11.69 -12.16
CA VAL A 173 24.54 10.39 -12.82
C VAL A 173 23.96 9.36 -11.85
N LEU A 174 22.76 8.87 -12.16
CA LEU A 174 22.06 7.87 -11.36
C LEU A 174 22.34 6.47 -11.89
N THR A 175 22.60 5.53 -10.98
CA THR A 175 22.57 4.09 -11.28
C THR A 175 21.25 3.50 -10.77
N LEU A 176 20.46 2.96 -11.70
CA LEU A 176 19.15 2.37 -11.45
C LEU A 176 19.26 0.90 -11.03
N GLY A 177 18.29 0.46 -10.24
CA GLY A 177 18.23 -0.90 -9.72
C GLY A 177 17.82 -1.94 -10.75
N LYS A 178 17.19 -1.51 -11.84
CA LYS A 178 16.76 -2.31 -12.97
C LYS A 178 16.98 -1.52 -14.26
N LYS A 179 17.11 -2.25 -15.36
CA LYS A 179 17.21 -1.70 -16.70
C LYS A 179 15.93 -0.95 -17.09
N LEU A 180 16.06 0.13 -17.86
CA LEU A 180 14.92 0.80 -18.47
C LEU A 180 14.19 -0.14 -19.44
N ASN A 181 12.86 -0.12 -19.40
CA ASN A 181 12.02 -0.95 -20.27
C ASN A 181 11.75 -0.33 -21.65
N LYS A 182 12.06 0.97 -21.82
CA LYS A 182 11.97 1.73 -23.07
C LYS A 182 12.96 2.90 -23.06
N THR A 183 13.16 3.51 -24.22
CA THR A 183 13.95 4.74 -24.37
C THR A 183 13.13 5.96 -23.89
N TYR A 184 13.81 6.93 -23.28
CA TYR A 184 13.27 8.23 -22.90
C TYR A 184 14.15 9.34 -23.51
N PRO A 185 13.59 10.32 -24.25
CA PRO A 185 14.39 11.37 -24.86
C PRO A 185 15.01 12.32 -23.82
N ALA A 186 16.06 13.03 -24.22
CA ALA A 186 16.57 14.17 -23.45
C ALA A 186 15.45 15.19 -23.18
N GLY A 187 15.48 15.86 -22.03
CA GLY A 187 14.43 16.77 -21.61
C GLY A 187 13.19 16.11 -20.98
N THR A 188 13.11 14.77 -20.96
CA THR A 188 12.03 14.06 -20.25
C THR A 188 11.94 14.54 -18.80
N ARG A 189 10.75 14.97 -18.37
CA ARG A 189 10.48 15.38 -16.99
C ARG A 189 10.59 14.18 -16.05
N VAL A 190 11.33 14.35 -14.97
CA VAL A 190 11.52 13.34 -13.94
C VAL A 190 11.41 13.95 -12.54
N ARG A 191 11.12 13.10 -11.55
CA ARG A 191 10.97 13.48 -10.15
C ARG A 191 11.50 12.37 -9.25
N ILE A 192 11.98 12.73 -8.06
CA ILE A 192 12.34 11.75 -7.05
C ILE A 192 11.14 11.45 -6.16
N HIS A 193 10.78 10.17 -6.06
CA HIS A 193 9.83 9.66 -5.07
C HIS A 193 10.56 8.80 -4.03
N VAL A 194 9.96 8.62 -2.87
CA VAL A 194 10.52 7.78 -1.80
C VAL A 194 9.57 6.63 -1.44
N SER A 195 10.13 5.42 -1.32
CA SER A 195 9.38 4.29 -0.79
C SER A 195 9.36 4.34 0.73
N SER A 196 8.25 3.95 1.35
CA SER A 196 8.08 3.94 2.81
C SER A 196 7.08 2.87 3.26
N THR A 197 6.57 2.97 4.48
CA THR A 197 5.53 2.05 5.00
C THR A 197 4.23 2.18 4.21
N GLY A 198 3.50 1.07 4.12
CA GLY A 198 2.14 1.04 3.57
C GLY A 198 1.10 1.66 4.51
N MET A 199 -0.18 1.56 4.14
CA MET A 199 -1.31 2.04 4.96
C MET A 199 -1.60 1.02 6.07
N TYR A 200 -1.09 1.26 7.28
CA TYR A 200 -1.25 0.36 8.43
C TYR A 200 -2.00 1.05 9.58
N GLY A 201 -3.19 1.57 9.29
CA GLY A 201 -3.99 2.36 10.23
C GLY A 201 -4.52 1.58 11.43
N GLY A 202 -4.68 0.26 11.31
CA GLY A 202 -5.18 -0.59 12.41
C GLY A 202 -4.07 -1.06 13.36
N LEU A 203 -2.97 -1.56 12.80
CA LEU A 203 -1.83 -2.04 13.57
C LEU A 203 -0.54 -1.87 12.77
N SER A 204 0.51 -1.33 13.37
CA SER A 204 1.79 -1.14 12.70
C SER A 204 2.96 -1.59 13.58
N ASN A 205 3.70 -2.59 13.12
CA ASN A 205 4.91 -3.10 13.76
C ASN A 205 4.69 -3.49 15.25
N LYS A 206 3.59 -4.18 15.56
CA LYS A 206 3.28 -4.62 16.93
C LYS A 206 3.27 -6.13 17.04
N LYS A 207 3.65 -6.65 18.21
CA LYS A 207 3.46 -8.05 18.58
C LYS A 207 2.10 -8.19 19.28
N PRO A 208 1.13 -8.92 18.70
CA PRO A 208 -0.13 -9.19 19.37
C PRO A 208 0.07 -10.00 20.65
N ALA A 209 -0.78 -9.73 21.65
CA ALA A 209 -0.82 -10.50 22.89
C ALA A 209 -1.61 -11.81 22.69
N GLU A 210 -1.63 -12.69 23.69
CA GLU A 210 -2.42 -13.94 23.63
C GLU A 210 -3.91 -13.71 23.89
N GLU A 211 -4.27 -12.63 24.57
CA GLU A 211 -5.65 -12.18 24.71
C GLU A 211 -6.15 -11.49 23.42
N TRP A 212 -7.44 -11.71 23.10
CA TRP A 212 -8.08 -11.03 21.99
C TRP A 212 -8.12 -9.52 22.22
N LYS A 213 -7.60 -8.76 21.25
CA LYS A 213 -7.70 -7.30 21.23
C LYS A 213 -8.46 -6.84 20.02
N LYS A 214 -9.44 -5.95 20.23
CA LYS A 214 -10.14 -5.25 19.16
C LYS A 214 -9.32 -4.04 18.73
N ILE A 215 -9.20 -3.85 17.42
CA ILE A 215 -8.72 -2.61 16.81
C ILE A 215 -9.80 -2.03 15.92
N THR A 216 -9.76 -0.71 15.74
CA THR A 216 -10.59 0.03 14.80
C THR A 216 -9.71 1.07 14.12
N TRP A 217 -9.88 1.27 12.81
CA TRP A 217 -9.24 2.36 12.09
C TRP A 217 -10.19 2.92 11.03
N THR A 218 -9.99 4.17 10.66
CA THR A 218 -10.84 4.88 9.72
C THR A 218 -10.03 5.33 8.51
N VAL A 219 -10.65 5.28 7.33
CA VAL A 219 -10.11 5.91 6.10
C VAL A 219 -11.18 6.79 5.48
N SER A 220 -10.88 8.06 5.25
CA SER A 220 -11.78 9.01 4.59
C SER A 220 -11.02 9.98 3.69
N GLY A 221 -11.68 10.40 2.61
CA GLY A 221 -11.14 11.36 1.65
C GLY A 221 -9.89 10.87 0.91
N THR A 222 -9.24 11.81 0.24
CA THR A 222 -8.03 11.57 -0.56
C THR A 222 -6.84 12.26 0.09
N ALA A 223 -5.71 11.56 0.13
CA ALA A 223 -4.46 12.07 0.66
C ALA A 223 -3.97 13.27 -0.17
N GLU A 224 -3.34 14.20 0.52
CA GLU A 224 -2.64 15.30 -0.14
C GLU A 224 -1.46 14.77 -0.95
N ILE A 225 -1.17 15.46 -2.04
CA ILE A 225 -0.05 15.14 -2.92
C ILE A 225 1.25 15.06 -2.11
N GLY A 226 2.09 14.05 -2.41
CA GLY A 226 3.37 13.87 -1.73
C GLY A 226 3.29 13.27 -0.32
N THR A 227 2.09 13.05 0.22
CA THR A 227 1.89 12.40 1.51
C THR A 227 1.50 10.93 1.34
N ASN A 228 1.70 10.11 2.38
CA ASN A 228 1.25 8.71 2.40
C ASN A 228 0.52 8.35 3.73
N PRO A 229 -0.51 9.12 4.12
CA PRO A 229 -1.27 8.87 5.34
C PRO A 229 -1.92 7.49 5.33
N CYS A 230 -2.25 6.99 6.52
CA CYS A 230 -2.93 5.71 6.71
C CYS A 230 -4.46 5.84 6.82
N ASP A 231 -4.94 7.07 7.01
CA ASP A 231 -6.34 7.46 7.25
C ASP A 231 -6.99 8.17 6.04
N LYS A 232 -6.27 8.29 4.91
CA LYS A 232 -6.82 8.79 3.64
C LYS A 232 -6.47 7.85 2.48
N TRP A 233 -7.35 7.75 1.49
CA TRP A 233 -7.07 7.00 0.28
C TRP A 233 -6.00 7.69 -0.56
N TRP A 234 -5.11 6.93 -1.17
CA TRP A 234 -4.03 7.53 -1.96
C TRP A 234 -4.55 8.04 -3.32
N PRO A 235 -3.93 9.07 -3.91
CA PRO A 235 -4.35 9.63 -5.20
C PRO A 235 -4.52 8.54 -6.28
N GLY A 236 -5.62 8.63 -7.03
CA GLY A 236 -6.01 7.66 -8.08
C GLY A 236 -6.53 6.31 -7.58
N ALA A 237 -6.73 6.14 -6.27
CA ALA A 237 -7.44 4.99 -5.73
C ALA A 237 -8.92 5.02 -6.14
N THR A 238 -9.41 3.92 -6.68
CA THR A 238 -10.84 3.70 -6.98
C THR A 238 -11.39 2.47 -6.26
N GLN A 239 -10.49 1.68 -5.69
CA GLN A 239 -10.78 0.47 -4.95
C GLN A 239 -9.94 0.45 -3.66
N GLY A 240 -10.49 -0.16 -2.62
CA GLY A 240 -9.82 -0.47 -1.38
C GLY A 240 -9.77 -1.98 -1.15
N ALA A 241 -8.83 -2.44 -0.33
CA ALA A 241 -8.86 -3.78 0.24
C ALA A 241 -8.26 -3.74 1.65
N ILE A 242 -8.79 -4.53 2.58
CA ILE A 242 -8.13 -4.73 3.88
C ILE A 242 -6.86 -5.54 3.63
N ARG A 243 -5.78 -5.21 4.33
CA ARG A 243 -4.51 -5.93 4.27
C ARG A 243 -4.07 -6.32 5.67
N ILE A 244 -3.68 -7.59 5.81
CA ILE A 244 -3.12 -8.16 7.03
C ILE A 244 -1.77 -8.77 6.69
N ILE A 245 -0.72 -8.30 7.35
CA ILE A 245 0.57 -8.96 7.40
C ILE A 245 0.71 -9.63 8.75
N GLY A 246 0.68 -10.96 8.77
CA GLY A 246 1.04 -11.77 9.92
C GLY A 246 2.53 -12.10 9.94
N ASN A 247 3.07 -12.30 11.14
CA ASN A 247 4.35 -12.96 11.38
C ASN A 247 5.55 -12.28 10.70
N TYR A 248 5.53 -10.95 10.53
CA TYR A 248 6.57 -10.20 9.85
C TYR A 248 7.94 -10.38 10.52
N LYS A 249 8.92 -10.91 9.78
CA LYS A 249 10.27 -11.25 10.27
C LYS A 249 10.25 -12.24 11.47
N ALA A 250 9.18 -12.99 11.62
CA ALA A 250 9.03 -13.93 12.73
C ALA A 250 9.87 -15.20 12.52
N GLN A 251 10.03 -15.97 13.60
CA GLN A 251 10.63 -17.30 13.57
C GLN A 251 9.63 -18.35 13.04
N LYS A 252 10.02 -19.63 13.02
CA LYS A 252 9.08 -20.71 12.71
C LYS A 252 7.97 -20.77 13.77
N ASP A 253 6.83 -21.36 13.40
CA ASP A 253 5.72 -21.71 14.29
C ASP A 253 4.94 -20.55 14.94
N VAL A 254 5.19 -19.32 14.50
CA VAL A 254 4.38 -18.15 14.86
C VAL A 254 3.03 -18.21 14.17
N VAL A 255 1.96 -18.02 14.94
CA VAL A 255 0.59 -17.96 14.43
C VAL A 255 -0.13 -16.72 14.92
N LEU A 256 -0.56 -15.88 13.99
CA LEU A 256 -1.49 -14.78 14.24
C LEU A 256 -2.91 -15.28 13.99
N GLN A 257 -3.83 -15.03 14.94
CA GLN A 257 -5.25 -15.29 14.79
C GLN A 257 -6.01 -13.97 14.64
N VAL A 258 -6.95 -13.94 13.69
CA VAL A 258 -7.81 -12.78 13.43
C VAL A 258 -9.27 -13.24 13.28
N ARG A 259 -10.22 -12.46 13.80
CA ARG A 259 -11.67 -12.70 13.64
C ARG A 259 -12.44 -11.39 13.63
N ASN A 260 -13.76 -11.48 13.41
CA ASN A 260 -14.68 -10.35 13.48
C ASN A 260 -14.24 -9.16 12.60
N VAL A 261 -13.72 -9.45 11.40
CA VAL A 261 -13.28 -8.41 10.48
C VAL A 261 -14.51 -7.78 9.82
N THR A 262 -14.64 -6.48 10.01
CA THR A 262 -15.78 -5.71 9.48
C THR A 262 -15.30 -4.44 8.78
N MET A 263 -16.09 -4.01 7.81
CA MET A 263 -16.01 -2.72 7.15
C MET A 263 -17.38 -2.07 7.19
N GLU A 264 -17.46 -0.89 7.78
CA GLU A 264 -18.64 -0.04 7.81
C GLU A 264 -18.43 1.15 6.87
N VAL A 265 -19.42 1.43 6.01
CA VAL A 265 -19.41 2.57 5.09
C VAL A 265 -20.44 3.59 5.53
N VAL A 266 -19.98 4.79 5.87
CA VAL A 266 -20.82 5.88 6.36
C VAL A 266 -20.61 7.15 5.54
N ASP A 267 -21.58 8.07 5.61
CA ASP A 267 -21.42 9.42 5.06
C ASP A 267 -20.28 10.16 5.75
N ASN A 268 -19.46 10.85 4.96
CA ASN A 268 -18.49 11.79 5.47
C ASN A 268 -19.25 13.08 5.84
N LYS A 269 -19.72 13.16 7.09
CA LYS A 269 -20.31 14.38 7.66
C LYS A 269 -19.28 15.50 7.77
#